data_AF-A0A1S0ZQA9-F1
#
_entry.id   AF-A0A1S0ZQA9-F1
#
_cell.length_a   1.000
_cell.length_b   1.000
_cell.length_c   1.000
_cell.angle_alpha   90.00
_cell.angle_beta   90.00
_cell.angle_gamma   90.00
#
_symmetry.space_group_name_H-M   'P 1'
#
loop_
_entity.id
_entity.type
_entity.pdbx_description
1 polymer ?
#
loop_
_entity_poly.entity_id
_entity_poly.type
_entity_poly.pdbx_seq_one_letter_code
_entity_poly.pdbx_strand_id
1 'polypeptide(L)'
;MRKFALRISLYYGDTLTRTLYDSQVFICQNAAREYAERKTSECQPGKLTRHFEVTELTPQIVNEIRHEYGWNNPSTSYRFLPDNWREANNA
;
A
#
# COMPACT_ATOMS: atom_id res chain seq x y z
N MET A 1 5.53 -13.37 -12.57
CA MET A 1 4.81 -13.19 -11.29
C MET A 1 4.33 -11.76 -11.20
N ARG A 2 3.05 -11.54 -10.90
CA ARG A 2 2.52 -10.18 -10.68
C ARG A 2 2.99 -9.69 -9.30
N LYS A 3 3.44 -8.45 -9.22
CA LYS A 3 3.74 -7.75 -7.96
C LYS A 3 2.67 -6.69 -7.73
N PHE A 4 2.55 -6.22 -6.50
CA PHE A 4 1.54 -5.25 -6.08
C PHE A 4 2.21 -4.07 -5.40
N ALA A 5 1.66 -2.88 -5.63
CA ALA A 5 2.03 -1.65 -4.94
C ALA A 5 0.87 -1.18 -4.06
N LEU A 6 1.17 -0.23 -3.18
CA LEU A 6 0.15 0.47 -2.40
C LEU A 6 0.09 1.92 -2.85
N ARG A 7 -1.08 2.37 -3.27
CA ARG A 7 -1.36 3.79 -3.50
C ARG A 7 -1.77 4.40 -2.17
N ILE A 8 -1.12 5.48 -1.78
CA ILE A 8 -1.38 6.22 -0.55
C ILE A 8 -2.09 7.52 -0.92
N SER A 9 -3.31 7.68 -0.47
CA SER A 9 -4.05 8.95 -0.53
C SER A 9 -3.96 9.64 0.83
N LEU A 10 -3.35 10.83 0.86
CA LEU A 10 -3.15 11.62 2.07
C LEU A 10 -4.24 12.69 2.17
N TYR A 11 -4.99 12.69 3.27
CA TYR A 11 -6.06 13.64 3.51
C TYR A 11 -5.75 14.54 4.71
N TYR A 12 -6.26 15.77 4.67
CA TYR A 12 -6.35 16.64 5.83
C TYR A 12 -7.82 17.00 6.05
N GLY A 13 -8.44 16.44 7.10
CA GLY A 13 -9.91 16.33 7.12
C GLY A 13 -10.39 15.60 5.86
N ASP A 14 -11.39 16.15 5.17
CA ASP A 14 -11.94 15.53 3.95
C ASP A 14 -11.22 15.92 2.66
N THR A 15 -10.19 16.77 2.74
CA THR A 15 -9.48 17.27 1.55
C THR A 15 -8.32 16.35 1.18
N LEU A 16 -8.35 15.80 -0.04
CA LEU A 16 -7.21 15.07 -0.60
C LEU A 16 -6.07 16.04 -0.88
N THR A 17 -4.97 15.88 -0.15
CA THR A 17 -3.79 16.73 -0.26
C THR A 17 -2.80 16.20 -1.29
N ARG A 18 -2.63 14.87 -1.34
CA ARG A 18 -1.63 14.24 -2.17
C ARG A 18 -1.94 12.77 -2.40
N THR A 19 -1.49 12.27 -3.53
CA THR A 19 -1.42 10.83 -3.79
C THR A 19 0.00 10.45 -4.19
N LEU A 20 0.48 9.33 -3.66
CA LEU A 20 1.78 8.75 -4.00
C LEU A 20 1.73 7.22 -3.82
N TYR A 21 2.82 6.53 -4.14
CA TYR A 21 2.94 5.08 -3.94
C TYR A 21 3.85 4.76 -2.77
N ASP A 22 3.56 3.71 -1.99
CA ASP A 22 4.44 3.28 -0.91
C ASP A 22 5.78 2.76 -1.45
N SER A 23 6.85 2.97 -0.69
CA SER A 23 8.19 2.46 -1.00
C SER A 23 8.29 0.92 -1.02
N GLN A 24 7.32 0.22 -0.42
CA GLN A 24 7.24 -1.23 -0.35
C GLN A 24 6.27 -1.80 -1.40
N VAL A 25 6.75 -2.80 -2.14
CA VAL A 25 5.96 -3.60 -3.10
C VAL A 25 5.82 -5.03 -2.58
N PHE A 26 4.81 -5.76 -3.03
CA PHE A 26 4.44 -7.07 -2.51
C PHE A 26 4.37 -8.11 -3.62
N ILE A 27 4.81 -9.34 -3.36
CA ILE A 27 4.61 -10.44 -4.32
C ILE A 27 3.23 -11.09 -4.22
N CYS A 28 2.49 -10.78 -3.16
CA CYS A 28 1.20 -11.38 -2.83
C CYS A 28 0.16 -10.29 -2.58
N GLN A 29 -0.98 -10.36 -3.28
CA GLN A 29 -2.06 -9.38 -3.14
C GLN A 29 -2.65 -9.37 -1.74
N ASN A 30 -2.83 -10.55 -1.12
CA ASN A 30 -3.41 -10.68 0.22
C ASN A 30 -2.50 -10.05 1.28
N ALA A 31 -1.17 -10.20 1.14
CA ALA A 31 -0.21 -9.53 2.00
C ALA A 31 -0.23 -8.00 1.83
N ALA A 32 -0.37 -7.51 0.59
CA ALA A 32 -0.56 -6.08 0.34
C ALA A 32 -1.86 -5.56 0.96
N ARG A 33 -2.96 -6.31 0.84
CA ARG A 33 -4.28 -5.94 1.39
C ARG A 33 -4.27 -5.88 2.91
N GLU A 34 -3.73 -6.90 3.58
CA GLU A 34 -3.59 -6.88 5.03
C GLU A 34 -2.75 -5.69 5.50
N TYR A 35 -1.65 -5.38 4.78
CA TYR A 35 -0.84 -4.21 5.09
C TYR A 35 -1.64 -2.91 4.93
N ALA A 36 -2.37 -2.75 3.82
CA ALA A 36 -3.21 -1.60 3.54
C ALA A 36 -4.26 -1.39 4.64
N GLU A 37 -4.92 -2.46 5.07
CA GLU A 37 -5.93 -2.41 6.12
C GLU A 37 -5.34 -2.05 7.48
N ARG A 38 -4.20 -2.63 7.85
CA ARG A 38 -3.52 -2.31 9.12
C ARG A 38 -3.01 -0.86 9.18
N LYS A 39 -2.71 -0.26 8.03
CA LYS A 39 -2.13 1.09 7.94
C LYS A 39 -3.15 2.16 7.62
N THR A 40 -4.28 1.79 7.05
CA THR A 40 -5.39 2.71 6.82
C THR A 40 -5.94 3.15 8.18
N SER A 41 -6.00 4.45 8.39
CA SER A 41 -6.68 5.05 9.54
C SER A 41 -7.93 5.74 9.04
N GLU A 42 -9.03 5.64 9.78
CA GLU A 42 -10.26 6.34 9.45
C GLU A 42 -10.03 7.85 9.38
N CYS A 43 -10.73 8.52 8.45
CA CYS A 43 -10.65 9.96 8.28
C CYS A 43 -11.13 10.67 9.56
N GLN A 44 -10.29 11.52 10.15
CA GLN A 44 -10.64 12.29 11.35
C GLN A 44 -10.46 13.79 11.06
N PRO A 45 -11.48 14.63 11.32
CA PRO A 45 -11.38 16.07 11.14
C PRO A 45 -10.16 16.68 11.86
N GLY A 46 -9.42 17.54 11.16
CA GLY A 46 -8.24 18.22 11.70
C GLY A 46 -6.98 17.35 11.85
N LYS A 47 -7.02 16.08 11.42
CA LYS A 47 -5.85 15.20 11.40
C LYS A 47 -5.44 14.85 9.98
N LEU A 48 -4.14 14.60 9.81
CA LEU A 48 -3.62 13.98 8.59
C LEU A 48 -3.96 12.50 8.63
N THR A 49 -4.74 12.03 7.66
CA THR A 49 -5.11 10.62 7.53
C THR A 49 -4.59 10.04 6.22
N ARG A 50 -4.44 8.72 6.20
CA ARG A 50 -3.86 8.00 5.06
C ARG A 50 -4.76 6.84 4.70
N HIS A 51 -5.14 6.78 3.44
CA HIS A 51 -5.85 5.66 2.87
C HIS A 51 -4.93 4.88 1.93
N PHE A 52 -4.96 3.56 2.02
CA PHE A 52 -4.10 2.68 1.23
C PHE A 52 -4.96 1.81 0.30
N GLU A 53 -4.64 1.83 -0.99
CA GLU A 53 -5.27 0.98 -2.00
C GLU A 53 -4.24 0.05 -2.62
N VAL A 54 -4.60 -1.22 -2.78
CA VAL A 54 -3.75 -2.20 -3.46
C VAL A 54 -3.92 -2.07 -4.97
N THR A 55 -2.82 -1.99 -5.69
CA THR A 55 -2.83 -2.01 -7.16
C THR A 55 -1.73 -2.90 -7.73
N GLU A 56 -1.85 -3.31 -8.99
CA GLU A 56 -0.79 -4.06 -9.67
C GLU A 56 0.43 -3.17 -9.89
N LEU A 57 1.62 -3.69 -9.64
CA LEU A 57 2.88 -2.98 -9.84
C LEU A 57 3.18 -2.91 -11.34
N THR A 58 3.18 -1.69 -11.88
CA THR A 58 3.59 -1.41 -13.26
C THR A 58 4.97 -0.76 -13.29
N PRO A 59 5.67 -0.77 -14.45
CA PRO A 59 6.92 -0.03 -14.60
C PRO A 59 6.78 1.49 -14.33
N GLN A 60 5.63 2.08 -14.66
CA GLN A 60 5.34 3.48 -14.34
C GLN A 60 5.34 3.71 -12.83
N ILE A 61 4.66 2.86 -12.07
CA ILE A 61 4.60 2.95 -10.60
C ILE A 61 5.99 2.79 -9.99
N VAL A 62 6.82 1.88 -10.52
CA VAL A 62 8.21 1.74 -10.07
C VAL A 62 8.98 3.04 -10.25
N ASN A 63 8.83 3.71 -11.39
CA ASN A 63 9.50 4.98 -11.64
C ASN A 63 8.99 6.10 -10.72
N GLU A 64 7.69 6.15 -10.43
CA GLU A 64 7.13 7.10 -9.46
C GLU A 64 7.69 6.87 -8.06
N ILE A 65 7.78 5.62 -7.59
CA ILE A 65 8.40 5.29 -6.30
C ILE A 65 9.88 5.70 -6.28
N ARG A 66 10.62 5.44 -7.37
CA ARG A 66 12.03 5.86 -7.47
C ARG A 66 12.19 7.37 -7.38
N HIS A 67 11.35 8.11 -8.09
CA HIS A 67 11.37 9.57 -8.08
C HIS A 67 11.03 10.13 -6.70
N GLU A 68 10.04 9.54 -6.02
CA GLU A 68 9.57 10.01 -4.72
C GLU A 68 10.58 9.74 -3.58
N TYR A 69 11.18 8.55 -3.55
CA TYR A 69 12.03 8.12 -2.42
C TYR A 69 13.53 8.14 -2.73
N GLY A 70 13.94 8.44 -3.96
CA GLY A 70 15.34 8.51 -4.38
C GLY A 70 16.08 7.17 -4.39
N TRP A 71 15.36 6.04 -4.36
CA TRP A 71 15.95 4.70 -4.33
C TRP A 71 16.02 4.09 -5.73
N ASN A 72 17.05 3.27 -5.99
CA ASN A 72 17.16 2.56 -7.26
C ASN A 72 16.08 1.47 -7.43
N ASN A 73 15.56 0.89 -6.35
CA ASN A 73 14.49 -0.12 -6.39
C ASN A 73 13.60 -0.06 -5.14
N PRO A 74 12.28 -0.26 -5.27
CA PRO A 74 11.38 -0.38 -4.12
C PRO A 74 11.69 -1.66 -3.31
N SER A 75 11.47 -1.59 -1.99
CA SER A 75 11.63 -2.76 -1.11
C SER A 75 10.57 -3.80 -1.43
N THR A 76 10.94 -5.06 -1.64
CA THR A 76 9.97 -6.13 -1.93
C THR A 76 9.64 -6.93 -0.67
N SER A 77 8.36 -6.96 -0.28
CA SER A 77 7.82 -7.89 0.69
C SER A 77 7.56 -9.24 0.03
N TYR A 78 8.24 -10.27 0.55
CA TYR A 78 8.08 -11.66 0.14
C TYR A 78 7.05 -12.43 0.98
N ARG A 79 6.31 -11.74 1.85
CA ARG A 79 5.26 -12.37 2.65
C ARG A 79 4.15 -12.87 1.73
N PHE A 80 3.85 -14.15 1.85
CA PHE A 80 2.76 -14.81 1.14
C PHE A 80 1.61 -15.08 2.11
N LEU A 81 0.38 -14.74 1.70
CA LEU A 81 -0.83 -15.06 2.44
C LEU A 81 -1.81 -15.79 1.50
N PRO A 82 -2.23 -17.03 1.84
CA PRO A 82 -3.21 -17.77 1.07
C PRO A 82 -4.58 -17.08 1.13
N ASP A 83 -5.52 -17.39 0.23
CA ASP A 83 -6.80 -16.66 0.16
C ASP A 83 -7.66 -16.78 1.44
N ASN A 84 -7.54 -17.89 2.16
CA ASN A 84 -8.23 -18.14 3.43
C ASN A 84 -7.45 -17.68 4.68
N TRP A 85 -6.43 -16.85 4.53
CA TRP A 85 -5.56 -16.42 5.65
C TRP A 85 -6.30 -15.79 6.83
N ARG A 86 -7.51 -15.26 6.62
CA ARG A 86 -8.36 -14.69 7.68
C ARG A 86 -9.05 -15.75 8.53
N GLU A 87 -9.40 -16.89 7.95
CA GLU A 87 -10.06 -17.98 8.68
C GLU A 87 -9.06 -18.67 9.62
N ALA A 88 -7.79 -18.77 9.21
CA ALA A 88 -6.73 -19.38 10.00
C ALA A 88 -6.35 -18.62 11.29
N ASN A 89 -6.70 -17.34 11.41
CA ASN A 89 -6.45 -16.54 12.63
C ASN A 89 -7.60 -16.59 13.65
N ASN A 90 -8.73 -17.23 13.32
CA ASN A 90 -9.91 -17.35 14.19
C ASN A 90 -10.12 -18.77 14.74
N ALA A 91 -9.11 -19.66 14.61
CA ALA A 91 -9.13 -21.04 15.12
C ALA A 91 -8.20 -21.19 16.33
#